data_AF-A0A6N2L9D7-F1
#
_entry.id   AF-A0A6N2L9D7-F1
#
_cell.length_a   1.000
_cell.length_b   1.000
_cell.length_c   1.000
_cell.angle_alpha   90.00
_cell.angle_beta   90.00
_cell.angle_gamma   90.00
#
_symmetry.space_group_name_H-M   'P 1'
#
loop_
_entity.id
_entity.type
_entity.pdbx_description
1 polymer ?
#
loop_
_entity_poly.entity_id
_entity_poly.type
_entity_poly.pdbx_seq_one_letter_code
_entity_poly.pdbx_strand_id
1 'polypeptide(L)'
;MFQNAIMLSHHLHWIIITFQNSRQKRCFLHFTGMPKDEAQLHAANILYERGWLYYKEQRRWFERVPNTEPLVKTSTYERGSYHCFEPNTFEIKLKENFVLHYEMVEKRPGLPQH
;
A
#
# COMPACT_ATOMS: atom_id res chain seq x y z
N MET A 1 -22.54 33.84 0.19
CA MET A 1 -22.27 32.72 1.12
C MET A 1 -22.44 31.41 0.35
N PHE A 2 -21.31 30.71 0.09
CA PHE A 2 -21.15 29.27 -0.20
C PHE A 2 -22.14 28.64 -1.23
N GLN A 3 -21.95 28.76 -2.55
CA GLN A 3 -20.93 28.19 -3.46
C GLN A 3 -21.00 26.66 -3.67
N ASN A 4 -21.68 26.26 -4.76
CA ASN A 4 -21.27 25.25 -5.76
C ASN A 4 -20.39 24.06 -5.30
N ALA A 5 -20.84 23.21 -4.38
CA ALA A 5 -20.06 22.02 -3.98
C ALA A 5 -20.82 20.69 -3.96
N ILE A 6 -22.15 20.67 -4.16
CA ILE A 6 -22.94 19.47 -3.82
C ILE A 6 -23.16 18.52 -5.01
N MET A 7 -22.92 18.94 -6.27
CA MET A 7 -23.07 18.05 -7.44
C MET A 7 -21.83 17.21 -7.80
N LEU A 8 -20.74 17.25 -7.04
CA LEU A 8 -19.51 16.47 -7.31
C LEU A 8 -19.22 15.37 -6.28
N SER A 9 -20.05 15.21 -5.25
CA SER A 9 -19.80 14.25 -4.17
C SER A 9 -20.16 12.80 -4.52
N HIS A 10 -21.22 12.58 -5.31
CA HIS A 10 -21.63 11.22 -5.68
C HIS A 10 -20.71 10.57 -6.72
N HIS A 11 -19.99 11.34 -7.55
CA HIS A 11 -19.09 10.76 -8.56
C HIS A 11 -17.73 10.33 -7.99
N LEU A 12 -17.29 10.91 -6.87
CA LEU A 12 -16.04 10.54 -6.20
C LEU A 12 -16.18 9.28 -5.34
N HIS A 13 -17.36 9.04 -4.75
CA HIS A 13 -17.65 7.78 -4.07
C HIS A 13 -17.69 6.59 -5.04
N TRP A 14 -18.21 6.80 -6.26
CA TRP A 14 -18.09 5.79 -7.31
C TRP A 14 -16.65 5.66 -7.82
N ILE A 15 -15.81 6.69 -7.88
CA ILE A 15 -14.38 6.54 -8.22
C ILE A 15 -13.62 5.72 -7.16
N ILE A 16 -13.97 5.85 -5.88
CA ILE A 16 -13.44 5.04 -4.78
C ILE A 16 -13.91 3.56 -4.88
N ILE A 17 -15.10 3.31 -5.42
CA ILE A 17 -15.69 1.97 -5.59
C ILE A 17 -15.35 1.32 -6.95
N THR A 18 -15.10 2.10 -8.00
CA THR A 18 -14.92 1.60 -9.38
C THR A 18 -13.48 1.22 -9.68
N PHE A 19 -12.50 1.75 -8.94
CA PHE A 19 -11.12 1.26 -8.99
C PHE A 19 -10.84 0.17 -7.95
N GLN A 20 -11.83 -0.68 -7.70
CA GLN A 20 -11.62 -2.11 -7.51
C GLN A 20 -10.87 -2.68 -8.73
N ASN A 21 -9.60 -2.35 -8.87
CA ASN A 21 -8.79 -2.85 -9.97
C ASN A 21 -8.55 -4.34 -9.66
N SER A 22 -9.30 -5.21 -10.33
CA SER A 22 -9.31 -6.66 -10.18
C SER A 22 -7.91 -7.31 -10.26
N ARG A 23 -6.91 -6.57 -10.76
CA ARG A 23 -5.49 -6.97 -10.79
C ARG A 23 -4.75 -6.77 -9.46
N GLN A 24 -5.03 -5.70 -8.70
CA GLN A 24 -4.33 -5.40 -7.44
C GLN A 24 -4.74 -6.38 -6.34
N LYS A 25 -6.04 -6.67 -6.24
CA LYS A 25 -6.56 -7.73 -5.36
C LYS A 25 -5.93 -9.09 -5.68
N ARG A 26 -5.78 -9.41 -6.97
CA ARG A 26 -5.14 -10.66 -7.40
C ARG A 26 -3.68 -10.76 -6.97
N CYS A 27 -2.93 -9.64 -6.98
CA CYS A 27 -1.53 -9.62 -6.54
C CYS A 27 -1.41 -9.95 -5.03
N PHE A 28 -2.27 -9.36 -4.20
CA PHE A 28 -2.31 -9.69 -2.77
C PHE A 28 -2.67 -11.15 -2.51
N LEU A 29 -3.65 -11.71 -3.25
CA LEU A 29 -4.04 -13.12 -3.13
C LEU A 29 -2.90 -14.09 -3.51
N HIS A 30 -2.13 -13.79 -4.57
CA HIS A 30 -0.97 -14.61 -4.92
C HIS A 30 0.12 -14.53 -3.85
N PHE A 31 0.35 -13.34 -3.27
CA PHE A 31 1.37 -13.15 -2.25
C PHE A 31 1.06 -13.91 -0.95
N THR A 32 -0.21 -14.02 -0.57
CA THR A 32 -0.64 -14.67 0.69
C THR A 32 -0.95 -16.16 0.53
N GLY A 33 -1.27 -16.63 -0.69
CA GLY A 33 -1.73 -18.00 -0.95
C GLY A 33 -0.70 -18.97 -1.52
N MET A 34 0.42 -18.51 -2.08
CA MET A 34 1.43 -19.38 -2.71
C MET A 34 2.83 -19.09 -2.15
N PRO A 35 3.38 -19.96 -1.30
CA PRO A 35 4.76 -19.82 -0.85
C PRO A 35 5.73 -20.23 -1.96
N LYS A 36 6.70 -19.35 -2.29
CA LYS A 36 7.92 -19.63 -3.08
C LYS A 36 7.78 -19.74 -4.61
N ASP A 37 6.79 -19.08 -5.21
CA ASP A 37 6.62 -19.09 -6.67
C ASP A 37 6.99 -17.73 -7.31
N GLU A 38 7.43 -17.75 -8.57
CA GLU A 38 7.75 -16.54 -9.35
C GLU A 38 6.59 -15.52 -9.34
N ALA A 39 5.35 -16.01 -9.25
CA ALA A 39 4.15 -15.20 -9.12
C ALA A 39 4.13 -14.31 -7.87
N GLN A 40 4.68 -14.76 -6.74
CA GLN A 40 4.80 -13.98 -5.51
C GLN A 40 5.80 -12.83 -5.69
N LEU A 41 6.94 -13.09 -6.34
CA LEU A 41 7.95 -12.08 -6.66
C LEU A 41 7.42 -11.06 -7.67
N HIS A 42 6.63 -11.51 -8.65
CA HIS A 42 6.00 -10.64 -9.62
C HIS A 42 4.95 -9.74 -8.96
N ALA A 43 4.08 -10.30 -8.11
CA ALA A 43 3.11 -9.53 -7.34
C ALA A 43 3.78 -8.50 -6.42
N ALA A 44 4.87 -8.88 -5.74
CA ALA A 44 5.65 -7.98 -4.90
C ALA A 44 6.29 -6.84 -5.71
N ASN A 45 6.79 -7.11 -6.92
CA ASN A 45 7.31 -6.08 -7.82
C ASN A 45 6.22 -5.09 -8.26
N ILE A 46 5.04 -5.58 -8.65
CA ILE A 46 3.91 -4.72 -9.03
C ILE A 46 3.50 -3.82 -7.85
N LEU A 47 3.47 -4.35 -6.63
CA LEU A 47 3.16 -3.58 -5.43
C LEU A 47 4.22 -2.51 -5.16
N TYR A 48 5.50 -2.88 -5.26
CA TYR A 48 6.62 -1.96 -5.12
C TYR A 48 6.56 -0.81 -6.15
N GLU A 49 6.30 -1.12 -7.42
CA GLU A 49 6.14 -0.13 -8.50
C GLU A 49 4.95 0.82 -8.27
N ARG A 50 3.96 0.37 -7.50
CA ARG A 50 2.81 1.19 -7.08
C ARG A 50 3.04 1.94 -5.78
N GLY A 51 4.26 1.92 -5.23
CA GLY A 51 4.61 2.65 -4.01
C GLY A 51 4.28 1.92 -2.70
N TRP A 52 3.89 0.64 -2.77
CA TRP A 52 3.71 -0.18 -1.57
C TRP A 52 5.06 -0.71 -1.07
N LEU A 53 5.26 -0.57 0.23
CA LEU A 53 6.45 -0.97 0.97
C LEU A 53 6.13 -2.18 1.84
N TYR A 54 6.90 -3.25 1.71
CA TYR A 54 6.72 -4.42 2.56
C TYR A 54 7.49 -4.24 3.87
N TYR A 55 6.78 -4.22 5.00
CA TYR A 55 7.37 -4.11 6.32
C TYR A 55 7.56 -5.52 6.91
N LYS A 56 8.83 -5.96 7.00
CA LYS A 56 9.22 -7.33 7.35
C LYS A 56 8.63 -7.81 8.68
N GLU A 57 8.74 -6.98 9.70
CA GLU A 57 8.37 -7.34 11.07
C GLU A 57 6.87 -7.66 11.19
N GLN A 58 6.03 -6.83 10.57
CA GLN A 58 4.57 -7.04 10.58
C GLN A 58 4.09 -7.92 9.42
N ARG A 59 4.97 -8.26 8.48
CA ARG A 59 4.68 -9.00 7.25
C ARG A 59 3.53 -8.40 6.43
N ARG A 60 3.48 -7.07 6.36
CA ARG A 60 2.37 -6.31 5.78
C ARG A 60 2.87 -5.26 4.79
N TRP A 61 1.98 -4.88 3.89
CA TRP A 61 2.24 -3.84 2.90
C TRP A 61 1.70 -2.50 3.39
N PHE A 62 2.53 -1.46 3.23
CA PHE A 62 2.24 -0.09 3.63
C PHE A 62 2.44 0.86 2.46
N GLU A 63 1.53 1.79 2.27
CA GLU A 63 1.68 2.89 1.30
C GLU A 63 1.53 4.20 2.05
N ARG A 64 2.42 5.17 1.79
CA ARG A 64 2.29 6.51 2.37
C ARG A 64 1.01 7.15 1.88
N VAL A 65 0.24 7.78 2.77
CA VAL A 65 -0.93 8.54 2.34
C VAL A 65 -0.47 9.69 1.43
N PRO A 66 -1.00 9.81 0.20
CA PRO A 66 -0.63 10.89 -0.70
C PRO A 66 -0.90 12.26 -0.07
N ASN A 67 -0.07 13.25 -0.42
CA ASN A 67 -0.19 14.64 0.06
C ASN A 67 -0.12 14.81 1.59
N THR A 68 0.36 13.80 2.32
CA THR A 68 0.61 13.88 3.76
C THR A 68 2.11 13.83 4.01
N GLU A 69 2.67 14.91 4.56
CA GLU A 69 4.06 14.89 4.98
C GLU A 69 4.23 14.08 6.26
N PRO A 70 5.30 13.29 6.39
CA PRO A 70 5.60 12.59 7.62
C PRO A 70 5.89 13.60 8.75
N LEU A 71 5.25 13.39 9.89
CA LEU A 71 5.42 14.17 11.12
C LEU A 71 6.88 14.21 11.59
N VAL A 72 7.59 13.10 11.40
CA VAL A 72 9.02 13.00 11.71
C VAL A 72 9.70 12.29 10.55
N LYS A 73 10.83 12.82 10.10
CA LYS A 73 11.68 12.16 9.11
C LYS A 73 13.13 12.27 9.53
N THR A 74 13.77 11.14 9.69
CA THR A 74 15.19 11.03 10.05
C THR A 74 15.94 10.22 8.99
N SER A 75 17.22 9.95 9.20
CA SER A 75 18.01 9.05 8.35
C SER A 75 17.65 7.57 8.54
N THR A 76 17.06 7.19 9.68
CA THR A 76 16.82 5.77 10.05
C THR A 76 15.35 5.38 10.05
N TYR A 77 14.45 6.32 10.32
CA TYR A 77 13.01 6.09 10.33
C TYR A 77 12.22 7.34 9.95
N GLU A 78 10.94 7.15 9.69
CA GLU A 78 9.95 8.21 9.59
C GLU A 78 8.68 7.86 10.36
N ARG A 79 7.90 8.89 10.72
CA ARG A 79 6.61 8.75 11.38
C ARG A 79 5.56 9.51 10.58
N GLY A 80 4.47 8.86 10.22
CA GLY A 80 3.43 9.48 9.38
C GLY A 80 2.16 8.63 9.26
N SER A 81 1.31 9.00 8.31
CA SER A 81 0.08 8.27 8.01
C SER A 81 0.28 7.32 6.84
N TYR A 82 -0.14 6.06 7.02
CA TYR A 82 0.03 5.00 6.03
C TYR A 82 -1.28 4.23 5.82
N HIS A 83 -1.51 3.83 4.58
CA HIS A 83 -2.45 2.77 4.25
C HIS A 83 -1.79 1.42 4.49
N CYS A 84 -2.39 0.58 5.33
CA CYS A 84 -1.92 -0.77 5.66
C CYS A 84 -2.88 -1.79 5.08
N PHE A 85 -2.38 -2.74 4.28
CA PHE A 85 -3.18 -3.85 3.79
C PHE A 85 -3.29 -4.96 4.84
N GLU A 86 -4.51 -5.30 5.23
CA GLU A 86 -4.83 -6.40 6.15
C GLU A 86 -5.15 -7.67 5.36
N PRO A 87 -4.28 -8.71 5.38
CA PRO A 87 -4.52 -9.92 4.59
C PRO A 87 -5.73 -10.73 5.07
N ASN A 88 -6.08 -10.63 6.36
CA ASN A 88 -7.17 -11.41 6.96
C ASN A 88 -8.56 -10.88 6.57
N THR A 89 -8.72 -9.56 6.54
CA THR A 89 -10.00 -8.92 6.18
C THR A 89 -10.03 -8.45 4.73
N PHE A 90 -8.88 -8.48 4.05
CA PHE A 90 -8.71 -8.00 2.69
C PHE A 90 -9.05 -6.50 2.53
N GLU A 91 -8.80 -5.73 3.58
CA GLU A 91 -9.09 -4.29 3.65
C GLU A 91 -7.80 -3.48 3.69
N ILE A 92 -7.89 -2.23 3.24
CA ILE A 92 -6.84 -1.23 3.44
C ILE A 92 -7.28 -0.36 4.61
N LYS A 93 -6.49 -0.34 5.68
CA LYS A 93 -6.77 0.44 6.90
C LYS A 93 -5.80 1.60 7.02
N LEU A 94 -6.31 2.76 7.42
CA LEU A 94 -5.48 3.92 7.74
C LEU A 94 -4.78 3.69 9.09
N LYS A 95 -3.47 3.89 9.12
CA LYS A 95 -2.62 3.88 10.30
C LYS A 95 -1.99 5.26 10.44
N GLU A 96 -2.53 6.05 11.35
CA GLU A 96 -1.98 7.35 11.71
C GLU A 96 -0.78 7.18 12.65
N ASN A 97 0.15 8.15 12.61
CA ASN A 97 1.29 8.19 13.52
C ASN A 97 2.19 6.94 13.51
N PHE A 98 2.15 6.14 12.43
CA PHE A 98 2.91 4.90 12.30
C PHE A 98 4.39 5.21 12.10
N VAL A 99 5.25 4.48 12.81
CA VAL A 99 6.71 4.60 12.73
C VAL A 99 7.22 3.54 11.76
N LEU A 100 7.74 3.99 10.62
CA LEU A 100 8.35 3.15 9.60
C LEU A 100 9.87 3.21 9.73
N HIS A 101 10.47 2.12 10.19
CA HIS A 101 11.93 1.94 10.19
C HIS A 101 12.41 1.52 8.80
N TYR A 102 13.31 2.28 8.18
CA TYR A 102 13.75 1.99 6.80
C TYR A 102 14.49 0.66 6.67
N GLU A 103 15.18 0.21 7.71
CA GLU A 103 15.85 -1.09 7.76
C GLU A 103 14.88 -2.29 7.71
N MET A 104 13.65 -2.07 8.20
CA MET A 104 12.58 -3.06 8.25
C MET A 104 11.74 -3.09 6.96
N VAL A 105 11.91 -2.09 6.09
CA VAL A 105 11.31 -2.09 4.76
C VAL A 105 12.13 -2.97 3.84
N GLU A 106 11.44 -3.85 3.12
CA GLU A 106 12.10 -4.72 2.19
C GLU A 106 12.45 -4.03 0.87
N LYS A 107 13.68 -4.26 0.42
CA LYS A 107 14.18 -3.73 -0.84
C LYS A 107 13.44 -4.40 -2.00
N ARG A 108 13.42 -3.72 -3.16
CA ARG A 108 12.78 -4.23 -4.38
C ARG A 108 13.16 -5.70 -4.60
N PRO A 109 12.17 -6.60 -4.80
CA PRO A 109 12.46 -8.01 -5.05
C PRO A 109 13.26 -8.12 -6.35
N GLY A 110 14.47 -8.68 -6.28
CA GLY A 110 15.24 -9.03 -7.47
C GLY A 110 14.51 -10.12 -8.22
N LEU A 111 14.11 -9.84 -9.46
CA LEU A 111 13.67 -10.91 -10.37
C LEU A 111 14.92 -11.72 -10.76
N PRO A 112 14.90 -13.05 -10.65
CA PRO A 112 15.97 -13.84 -11.24
C PRO A 112 16.00 -13.56 -12.76
N GLN A 113 17.13 -13.07 -13.26
CA GLN A 113 17.39 -13.03 -14.70
C GLN A 113 17.61 -14.49 -15.13
N HIS A 114 16.71 -15.00 -15.95
CA HIS A 114 16.87 -16.28 -16.64
C HIS A 114 17.65 -16.08 -17.94
#